data_AF-A0AAD6H2P0-F1
#
_entry.id   AF-A0AAD6H2P0-F1
#
_cell.length_a   1.000
_cell.length_b   1.000
_cell.length_c   1.000
_cell.angle_alpha   90.00
_cell.angle_beta   90.00
_cell.angle_gamma   90.00
#
_symmetry.space_group_name_H-M   'P 1'
#
loop_
_entity.id
_entity.type
_entity.pdbx_description
1 polymer ?
#
loop_
_entity_poly.entity_id
_entity_poly.type
_entity_poly.pdbx_seq_one_letter_code
_entity_poly.pdbx_strand_id
1 'polypeptide(L)'
;MASLAWIGILICVLPHTEGHAHGYHHRHLNKRFHGAHFNLTKRATVSGRSNIFVDDSSCTNYVSSISQVFDNVMTIVTAAKNAIPALEGTLGAKRQDLTSAQKSKLDLFMSLYGKFDNEDLGEVYTAKDKLDTFSSFLGRYVDAMSSNSFDIDIYCGDNNWQKTGKSRVREDEDGNEARATVLEYQFLLKNVMEADEIWDEVDNLCQETEKDEHGDPYVLAAFTTESVNNNKDFVTICDNSWDDWEYQLPSKKAGALAGLKGEFLDDLLSSSPEATFLHELTHAKSVFGDNLMDDIEFKVNDDENEETEETAYKFEMCHELAKQDESKTETSQIRPLRNAGEIIQTS
;
A
#
# COMPACT_ATOMS: atom_id res chain seq x y z
N MET A 1 -17.29 33.82 0.72
CA MET A 1 -17.89 32.59 0.17
C MET A 1 -16.82 31.68 -0.45
N ALA A 2 -15.84 31.22 0.33
CA ALA A 2 -14.87 30.18 -0.11
C ALA A 2 -13.95 29.83 1.07
N SER A 3 -14.29 28.81 1.87
CA SER A 3 -13.39 28.25 2.90
C SER A 3 -14.01 27.03 3.60
N LEU A 4 -14.37 25.97 2.87
CA LEU A 4 -14.81 24.68 3.45
C LEU A 4 -14.46 23.51 2.50
N ALA A 5 -13.17 23.23 2.30
CA ALA A 5 -12.72 22.07 1.51
C ALA A 5 -11.42 21.44 2.06
N TRP A 6 -11.31 21.36 3.38
CA TRP A 6 -10.22 20.66 4.06
C TRP A 6 -10.79 19.82 5.20
N ILE A 7 -11.51 18.76 4.81
CA ILE A 7 -11.76 17.64 5.71
C ILE A 7 -10.81 16.56 5.20
N GLY A 8 -9.66 16.45 5.89
CA GLY A 8 -8.96 15.19 5.94
C GLY A 8 -9.97 14.19 6.48
N ILE A 9 -10.10 13.09 5.74
CA ILE A 9 -11.02 12.00 6.01
C ILE A 9 -10.79 11.55 7.45
N LEU A 10 -11.71 11.90 8.35
CA LEU A 10 -12.00 11.22 9.61
C LEU A 10 -13.10 12.00 10.33
N ILE A 11 -14.26 11.37 10.56
CA ILE A 11 -15.10 11.48 11.76
C ILE A 11 -16.24 10.45 11.64
N CYS A 12 -16.18 9.47 12.54
CA CYS A 12 -17.25 8.68 13.16
C CYS A 12 -18.24 7.89 12.28
N VAL A 13 -18.10 6.55 12.28
CA VAL A 13 -19.23 5.61 12.44
C VAL A 13 -18.77 4.35 13.19
N LEU A 14 -19.26 4.15 14.42
CA LEU A 14 -19.66 2.84 14.94
C LEU A 14 -21.21 2.90 14.99
N PRO A 15 -21.94 1.88 14.53
CA PRO A 15 -22.10 0.65 15.32
C PRO A 15 -21.96 -0.65 14.50
N HIS A 16 -21.67 -1.73 15.23
CA HIS A 16 -21.63 -3.12 14.77
C HIS A 16 -22.59 -3.48 13.64
N THR A 17 -22.01 -3.97 12.55
CA THR A 17 -22.60 -5.02 11.70
C THR A 17 -21.46 -5.88 11.17
N GLU A 18 -21.61 -7.19 11.33
CA GLU A 18 -20.81 -8.26 10.73
C GLU A 18 -20.59 -7.96 9.23
N GLY A 19 -19.33 -7.89 8.81
CA GLY A 19 -18.95 -7.51 7.45
C GLY A 19 -17.59 -8.06 7.12
N HIS A 20 -17.54 -8.87 6.06
CA HIS A 20 -16.44 -9.73 5.64
C HIS A 20 -15.09 -8.98 5.57
N ALA A 21 -14.13 -9.47 6.35
CA ALA A 21 -12.76 -9.04 6.31
C ALA A 21 -12.08 -9.65 5.08
N HIS A 22 -11.83 -8.85 4.03
CA HIS A 22 -10.84 -9.19 3.00
C HIS A 22 -9.48 -8.66 3.43
N GLY A 23 -8.56 -9.56 3.80
CA GLY A 23 -7.13 -9.29 3.90
C GLY A 23 -6.52 -9.24 2.50
N TYR A 24 -5.49 -8.41 2.35
CA TYR A 24 -4.61 -8.36 1.19
C TYR A 24 -3.20 -8.54 1.75
N HIS A 25 -2.31 -9.31 1.15
CA HIS A 25 -0.93 -9.53 1.63
C HIS A 25 0.04 -9.66 0.43
N HIS A 26 1.18 -8.95 0.39
CA HIS A 26 2.22 -9.14 -0.66
C HIS A 26 3.60 -9.56 -0.12
N ARG A 27 4.42 -10.20 -0.98
CA ARG A 27 5.76 -10.77 -0.64
C ARG A 27 6.80 -10.57 -1.76
N HIS A 28 8.09 -10.50 -1.38
CA HIS A 28 9.25 -10.31 -2.30
C HIS A 28 10.34 -11.40 -2.15
N LEU A 29 10.87 -11.99 -3.24
CA LEU A 29 12.03 -12.91 -3.25
C LEU A 29 12.78 -13.02 -4.62
N ASN A 30 14.10 -13.34 -4.57
CA ASN A 30 15.15 -13.18 -5.61
C ASN A 30 15.69 -14.46 -6.34
N LYS A 31 15.79 -14.50 -7.71
CA LYS A 31 16.90 -15.06 -8.57
C LYS A 31 16.70 -15.09 -10.13
N ARG A 32 17.85 -15.02 -10.85
CA ARG A 32 18.12 -14.76 -12.30
C ARG A 32 17.89 -15.90 -13.33
N PHE A 33 17.42 -15.56 -14.55
CA PHE A 33 17.72 -16.25 -15.84
C PHE A 33 17.67 -15.30 -17.08
N HIS A 34 17.85 -15.77 -18.35
CA HIS A 34 18.14 -14.96 -19.57
C HIS A 34 17.24 -15.22 -20.82
N GLY A 35 17.03 -14.17 -21.68
CA GLY A 35 16.28 -14.03 -22.98
C GLY A 35 14.72 -14.02 -22.96
N ALA A 36 13.90 -13.12 -23.56
CA ALA A 36 14.01 -12.04 -24.56
C ALA A 36 12.76 -11.08 -24.52
N HIS A 37 12.83 -9.87 -25.11
CA HIS A 37 11.87 -8.73 -24.99
C HIS A 37 10.45 -8.89 -25.59
N PHE A 38 9.47 -8.22 -24.95
CA PHE A 38 8.06 -8.04 -25.34
C PHE A 38 7.78 -6.78 -26.18
N ASN A 39 6.60 -6.75 -26.82
CA ASN A 39 5.96 -5.54 -27.36
C ASN A 39 5.19 -4.81 -26.24
N LEU A 40 5.91 -4.18 -25.33
CA LEU A 40 5.34 -3.26 -24.36
C LEU A 40 4.99 -1.94 -25.05
N THR A 41 3.78 -1.41 -24.83
CA THR A 41 3.47 -0.06 -25.29
C THR A 41 3.86 0.93 -24.22
N LYS A 42 4.86 1.75 -24.56
CA LYS A 42 5.24 2.90 -23.73
C LYS A 42 4.04 3.83 -23.63
N ARG A 43 3.58 4.07 -22.42
CA ARG A 43 2.62 5.14 -22.22
C ARG A 43 3.29 6.48 -22.01
N ALA A 44 2.66 7.45 -22.65
CA ALA A 44 2.65 8.84 -22.26
C ALA A 44 1.56 8.98 -21.17
N THR A 45 1.96 9.20 -19.92
CA THR A 45 1.12 9.91 -18.92
C THR A 45 0.57 11.22 -19.51
N VAL A 46 -0.32 11.93 -18.81
CA VAL A 46 -0.88 13.24 -19.26
C VAL A 46 0.20 14.31 -19.52
N SER A 47 1.47 14.04 -19.19
CA SER A 47 2.64 14.87 -19.56
C SER A 47 3.62 14.24 -20.56
N GLY A 48 3.34 13.06 -21.13
CA GLY A 48 4.17 12.43 -22.16
C GLY A 48 5.46 11.78 -21.66
N ARG A 49 5.55 11.48 -20.36
CA ARG A 49 6.83 11.26 -19.67
C ARG A 49 6.71 10.15 -18.62
N SER A 50 6.44 8.92 -19.02
CA SER A 50 6.50 7.75 -18.13
C SER A 50 7.39 6.63 -18.73
N ASN A 51 8.26 6.03 -17.92
CA ASN A 51 8.94 4.73 -18.07
C ASN A 51 8.04 3.66 -17.41
N ILE A 52 6.75 3.98 -17.30
CA ILE A 52 5.70 3.04 -16.97
C ILE A 52 5.17 2.51 -18.31
N PHE A 53 5.31 1.21 -18.50
CA PHE A 53 4.81 0.50 -19.65
C PHE A 53 3.64 -0.37 -19.22
N VAL A 54 2.67 -0.52 -20.10
CA VAL A 54 1.52 -1.38 -19.86
C VAL A 54 1.55 -2.46 -20.93
N ASP A 55 1.37 -3.71 -20.52
CA ASP A 55 1.27 -4.82 -21.46
C ASP A 55 -0.08 -4.73 -22.19
N ASP A 56 -0.02 -4.31 -23.46
CA ASP A 56 -1.23 -4.13 -24.28
C ASP A 56 -2.04 -5.42 -24.45
N SER A 57 -1.39 -6.59 -24.35
CA SER A 57 -2.04 -7.88 -24.59
C SER A 57 -2.97 -8.30 -23.46
N SER A 58 -2.57 -8.09 -22.21
CA SER A 58 -3.36 -8.36 -21.02
C SER A 58 -4.25 -7.17 -20.64
N CYS A 59 -3.80 -5.94 -20.94
CA CYS A 59 -4.50 -4.72 -20.54
C CYS A 59 -5.38 -4.08 -21.62
N THR A 60 -5.68 -4.73 -22.74
CA THR A 60 -6.25 -4.12 -23.95
C THR A 60 -7.39 -3.11 -23.70
N ASN A 61 -8.28 -3.36 -22.72
CA ASN A 61 -9.41 -2.48 -22.40
C ASN A 61 -9.17 -1.51 -21.24
N TYR A 62 -8.11 -1.72 -20.46
CA TYR A 62 -7.85 -1.01 -19.20
C TYR A 62 -6.81 0.08 -19.33
N VAL A 63 -6.06 0.08 -20.44
CA VAL A 63 -4.90 0.96 -20.59
C VAL A 63 -5.28 2.43 -20.33
N SER A 64 -6.41 2.93 -20.86
CA SER A 64 -6.88 4.31 -20.60
C SER A 64 -7.17 4.58 -19.13
N SER A 65 -7.85 3.65 -18.47
CA SER A 65 -8.20 3.76 -17.05
C SER A 65 -6.96 3.81 -16.18
N ILE A 66 -5.96 2.95 -16.44
CA ILE A 66 -4.69 2.94 -15.70
C ILE A 66 -4.00 4.31 -15.75
N SER A 67 -3.96 4.97 -16.91
CA SER A 67 -3.36 6.32 -16.97
C SER A 67 -4.11 7.35 -16.13
N GLN A 68 -5.44 7.29 -16.10
CA GLN A 68 -6.24 8.18 -15.25
C GLN A 68 -5.96 7.91 -13.76
N VAL A 69 -5.79 6.66 -13.37
CA VAL A 69 -5.42 6.28 -11.99
C VAL A 69 -4.11 6.94 -11.59
N PHE A 70 -3.08 6.92 -12.44
CA PHE A 70 -1.81 7.60 -12.15
C PHE A 70 -1.95 9.12 -11.96
N ASP A 71 -2.77 9.80 -12.76
CA ASP A 71 -3.02 11.24 -12.58
C ASP A 71 -3.75 11.51 -11.26
N ASN A 72 -4.66 10.62 -10.87
CA ASN A 72 -5.40 10.70 -9.63
C ASN A 72 -4.49 10.44 -8.42
N VAL A 73 -3.64 9.40 -8.46
CA VAL A 73 -2.60 9.11 -7.45
C VAL A 73 -1.67 10.32 -7.29
N MET A 74 -1.18 10.89 -8.38
CA MET A 74 -0.35 12.09 -8.33
C MET A 74 -1.05 13.27 -7.64
N THR A 75 -2.35 13.44 -7.89
CA THR A 75 -3.18 14.46 -7.24
C THR A 75 -3.30 14.20 -5.73
N ILE A 76 -3.52 12.95 -5.33
CA ILE A 76 -3.66 12.52 -3.94
C ILE A 76 -2.35 12.75 -3.17
N VAL A 77 -1.24 12.18 -3.64
CA VAL A 77 0.08 12.29 -3.00
C VAL A 77 0.54 13.75 -2.92
N THR A 78 0.31 14.55 -3.96
CA THR A 78 0.62 15.99 -3.94
C THR A 78 -0.22 16.73 -2.89
N ALA A 79 -1.49 16.39 -2.75
CA ALA A 79 -2.35 16.99 -1.73
C ALA A 79 -1.91 16.60 -0.31
N ALA A 80 -1.53 15.34 -0.09
CA ALA A 80 -0.98 14.86 1.18
C ALA A 80 0.33 15.59 1.54
N LYS A 81 1.29 15.67 0.61
CA LYS A 81 2.54 16.43 0.77
C LYS A 81 2.29 17.89 1.14
N ASN A 82 1.32 18.54 0.47
CA ASN A 82 0.98 19.93 0.74
C ASN A 82 0.25 20.14 2.08
N ALA A 83 -0.30 19.08 2.69
CA ALA A 83 -0.94 19.16 4.00
C ALA A 83 0.06 19.11 5.16
N ILE A 84 1.28 18.61 4.94
CA ILE A 84 2.32 18.42 5.96
C ILE A 84 2.66 19.71 6.71
N PRO A 85 2.95 20.87 6.07
CA PRO A 85 3.30 22.08 6.82
C PRO A 85 2.19 22.55 7.76
N ALA A 86 0.93 22.27 7.42
CA ALA A 86 -0.21 22.61 8.27
C ALA A 86 -0.31 21.69 9.50
N LEU A 87 0.11 20.42 9.37
CA LEU A 87 0.23 19.47 10.48
C LEU A 87 1.45 19.78 11.34
N GLU A 88 2.59 20.09 10.73
CA GLU A 88 3.81 20.50 11.45
C GLU A 88 3.53 21.72 12.36
N GLY A 89 2.74 22.68 11.87
CA GLY A 89 2.31 23.85 12.64
C GLY A 89 1.36 23.55 13.82
N THR A 90 0.87 22.31 13.99
CA THR A 90 0.09 21.90 15.16
C THR A 90 0.94 21.22 16.24
N LEU A 91 2.13 20.73 15.89
CA LEU A 91 3.04 20.05 16.81
C LEU A 91 3.60 21.03 17.85
N GLY A 92 3.45 20.71 19.13
CA GLY A 92 3.84 21.59 20.24
C GLY A 92 2.82 22.67 20.61
N ALA A 93 1.70 22.78 19.88
CA ALA A 93 0.63 23.72 20.19
C ALA A 93 -0.34 23.13 21.22
N LYS A 94 -0.82 23.96 22.15
CA LYS A 94 -1.85 23.52 23.10
C LYS A 94 -3.10 23.11 22.36
N ARG A 95 -3.63 21.94 22.70
CA ARG A 95 -4.78 21.35 22.01
C ARG A 95 -5.98 22.28 21.98
N GLN A 96 -6.22 23.07 23.03
CA GLN A 96 -7.32 24.03 23.10
C GLN A 96 -7.22 25.18 22.08
N ASP A 97 -6.02 25.53 21.63
CA ASP A 97 -5.74 26.63 20.70
C ASP A 97 -5.87 26.19 19.23
N LEU A 98 -5.96 24.87 18.99
CA LEU A 98 -6.14 24.30 17.65
C LEU A 98 -7.60 24.37 17.20
N THR A 99 -7.80 24.71 15.92
CA THR A 99 -9.10 24.57 15.25
C THR A 99 -9.52 23.09 15.17
N SER A 100 -10.82 22.82 14.96
CA SER A 100 -11.29 21.43 14.80
C SER A 100 -10.58 20.69 13.67
N ALA A 101 -10.31 21.36 12.54
CA ALA A 101 -9.59 20.76 11.42
C ALA A 101 -8.13 20.43 11.76
N GLN A 102 -7.45 21.28 12.54
CA GLN A 102 -6.09 21.00 13.01
C GLN A 102 -6.06 19.85 14.01
N LYS A 103 -7.05 19.78 14.92
CA LYS A 103 -7.20 18.66 15.86
C LYS A 103 -7.37 17.34 15.12
N SER A 104 -8.28 17.26 14.16
CA SER A 104 -8.52 16.04 13.39
C SER A 104 -7.28 15.55 12.64
N LYS A 105 -6.49 16.47 12.05
CA LYS A 105 -5.21 16.10 11.39
C LYS A 105 -4.18 15.57 12.38
N LEU A 106 -4.05 16.23 13.52
CA LEU A 106 -3.14 15.80 14.58
C LEU A 106 -3.57 14.44 15.15
N ASP A 107 -4.87 14.24 15.37
CA ASP A 107 -5.43 12.98 15.87
C ASP A 107 -5.21 11.84 14.89
N LEU A 108 -5.42 12.08 13.59
CA LEU A 108 -5.13 11.08 12.56
C LEU A 108 -3.64 10.70 12.55
N PHE A 109 -2.76 11.70 12.59
CA PHE A 109 -1.32 11.47 12.65
C PHE A 109 -0.91 10.67 13.90
N MET A 110 -1.46 11.01 15.07
CA MET A 110 -1.22 10.26 16.31
C MET A 110 -1.79 8.84 16.26
N SER A 111 -2.90 8.62 15.56
CA SER A 111 -3.49 7.29 15.41
C SER A 111 -2.66 6.39 14.51
N LEU A 112 -2.06 6.92 13.43
CA LEU A 112 -1.31 6.14 12.45
C LEU A 112 0.19 6.07 12.72
N TYR A 113 0.75 7.00 13.50
CA TYR A 113 2.20 7.07 13.75
C TYR A 113 2.57 7.06 15.24
N GLY A 114 1.62 6.69 16.09
CA GLY A 114 1.77 6.55 17.54
C GLY A 114 1.42 7.84 18.28
N LYS A 115 0.80 7.68 19.45
CA LYS A 115 0.42 8.81 20.31
C LYS A 115 1.66 9.43 20.96
N PHE A 116 1.51 10.70 21.32
CA PHE A 116 2.51 11.48 22.04
C PHE A 116 1.83 12.64 22.78
N ASP A 117 2.46 13.14 23.84
CA ASP A 117 2.10 14.37 24.51
C ASP A 117 2.57 15.57 23.68
N ASN A 118 1.61 16.33 23.15
CA ASN A 118 1.88 17.51 22.34
C ASN A 118 2.42 18.71 23.16
N GLU A 119 2.55 18.57 24.48
CA GLU A 119 3.23 19.53 25.36
C GLU A 119 4.63 19.06 25.81
N ASP A 120 4.98 17.77 25.62
CA ASP A 120 6.32 17.26 25.87
C ASP A 120 7.24 17.57 24.68
N LEU A 121 8.30 18.35 24.93
CA LEU A 121 9.22 18.77 23.87
C LEU A 121 9.94 17.59 23.20
N GLY A 122 10.35 16.57 23.95
CA GLY A 122 11.07 15.41 23.41
C GLY A 122 10.18 14.57 22.51
N GLU A 123 8.93 14.34 22.93
CA GLU A 123 7.98 13.61 22.11
C GLU A 123 7.55 14.42 20.86
N VAL A 124 7.40 15.74 21.00
CA VAL A 124 7.18 16.65 19.85
C VAL A 124 8.35 16.63 18.86
N TYR A 125 9.61 16.57 19.32
CA TYR A 125 10.75 16.40 18.43
C TYR A 125 10.69 15.07 17.68
N THR A 126 10.35 13.98 18.37
CA THR A 126 10.20 12.66 17.74
C THR A 126 9.06 12.64 16.72
N ALA A 127 7.93 13.29 17.03
CA ALA A 127 6.80 13.47 16.11
C ALA A 127 7.20 14.28 14.86
N LYS A 128 8.05 15.30 15.00
CA LYS A 128 8.61 16.03 13.85
C LYS A 128 9.51 15.15 13.00
N ASP A 129 10.40 14.36 13.60
CA ASP A 129 11.26 13.45 12.84
C ASP A 129 10.45 12.38 12.06
N LYS A 130 9.36 11.88 12.67
CA LYS A 130 8.37 11.01 11.98
C LYS A 130 7.75 11.73 10.78
N LEU A 131 7.27 12.97 10.99
CA LEU A 131 6.64 13.77 9.94
C LEU A 131 7.63 14.14 8.82
N ASP A 132 8.89 14.42 9.14
CA ASP A 132 9.95 14.70 8.17
C ASP A 132 10.30 13.47 7.33
N THR A 133 10.30 12.28 7.95
CA THR A 133 10.48 11.00 7.25
C THR A 133 9.35 10.78 6.23
N PHE A 134 8.10 10.97 6.67
CA PHE A 134 6.93 10.89 5.81
C PHE A 134 6.95 11.94 4.69
N SER A 135 7.32 13.18 4.99
CA SER A 135 7.48 14.28 4.03
C SER A 135 8.52 13.98 2.97
N SER A 136 9.66 13.43 3.38
CA SER A 136 10.73 12.99 2.49
C SER A 136 10.25 11.89 1.56
N PHE A 137 9.51 10.90 2.09
CA PHE A 137 8.93 9.82 1.29
C PHE A 137 7.94 10.34 0.23
N LEU A 138 6.93 11.12 0.63
CA LEU A 138 5.98 11.72 -0.32
C LEU A 138 6.70 12.66 -1.31
N GLY A 139 7.76 13.34 -0.87
CA GLY A 139 8.64 14.12 -1.71
C GLY A 139 9.23 13.30 -2.86
N ARG A 140 9.87 12.18 -2.53
CA ARG A 140 10.42 11.23 -3.51
C ARG A 140 9.35 10.66 -4.44
N TYR A 141 8.18 10.32 -3.90
CA TYR A 141 7.07 9.80 -4.70
C TYR A 141 6.61 10.83 -5.76
N VAL A 142 6.32 12.06 -5.34
CA VAL A 142 5.92 13.17 -6.23
C VAL A 142 7.00 13.45 -7.27
N ASP A 143 8.27 13.47 -6.85
CA ASP A 143 9.39 13.72 -7.74
C ASP A 143 9.54 12.58 -8.75
N ALA A 144 9.38 11.31 -8.34
CA ALA A 144 9.46 10.15 -9.24
C ALA A 144 8.34 10.15 -10.28
N MET A 145 7.10 10.43 -9.87
CA MET A 145 5.95 10.60 -10.77
C MET A 145 6.16 11.75 -11.76
N SER A 146 6.73 12.88 -11.30
CA SER A 146 6.91 14.09 -12.13
C SER A 146 8.12 14.03 -13.05
N SER A 147 9.21 13.43 -12.59
CA SER A 147 10.50 13.35 -13.29
C SER A 147 10.63 12.16 -14.22
N ASN A 148 9.63 11.28 -14.22
CA ASN A 148 9.65 10.03 -14.95
C ASN A 148 10.73 9.03 -14.45
N SER A 149 10.79 8.83 -13.13
CA SER A 149 11.79 7.91 -12.55
C SER A 149 11.23 6.50 -12.28
N PHE A 150 9.92 6.30 -12.30
CA PHE A 150 9.31 4.96 -12.23
C PHE A 150 9.61 4.18 -13.51
N ASP A 151 10.47 3.15 -13.41
CA ASP A 151 10.69 2.15 -14.46
C ASP A 151 9.86 0.90 -14.12
N ILE A 152 8.62 0.86 -14.61
CA ILE A 152 7.63 -0.13 -14.20
C ILE A 152 6.95 -0.75 -15.42
N ASP A 153 6.81 -2.07 -15.44
CA ASP A 153 5.87 -2.73 -16.37
C ASP A 153 4.61 -3.16 -15.62
N ILE A 154 3.44 -2.94 -16.23
CA ILE A 154 2.13 -3.26 -15.65
C ILE A 154 1.47 -4.37 -16.47
N TYR A 155 0.97 -5.38 -15.76
CA TYR A 155 0.22 -6.51 -16.31
C TYR A 155 -1.19 -6.54 -15.73
N CYS A 156 -2.19 -6.81 -16.56
CA CYS A 156 -3.59 -6.91 -16.14
C CYS A 156 -3.99 -8.39 -16.13
N GLY A 157 -3.80 -9.02 -14.98
CA GLY A 157 -4.04 -10.43 -14.73
C GLY A 157 -2.75 -11.20 -14.47
N ASP A 158 -2.85 -12.25 -13.64
CA ASP A 158 -1.77 -13.18 -13.34
C ASP A 158 -1.46 -14.14 -14.51
N ASN A 159 -2.26 -14.11 -15.58
CA ASN A 159 -2.05 -14.90 -16.78
C ASN A 159 -0.69 -14.66 -17.47
N ASN A 160 0.02 -13.58 -17.12
CA ASN A 160 1.40 -13.34 -17.56
C ASN A 160 2.44 -14.13 -16.78
N TRP A 161 2.07 -14.71 -15.64
CA TRP A 161 2.91 -15.58 -14.84
C TRP A 161 2.73 -17.03 -15.25
N GLN A 162 3.82 -17.79 -15.18
CA GLN A 162 3.84 -19.21 -15.46
C GLN A 162 4.31 -19.97 -14.23
N LYS A 163 3.39 -20.74 -13.65
CA LYS A 163 3.74 -21.80 -12.70
C LYS A 163 4.67 -22.80 -13.38
N THR A 164 5.85 -22.98 -12.83
CA THR A 164 6.82 -23.97 -13.29
C THR A 164 6.50 -25.32 -12.63
N GLY A 165 7.02 -26.41 -13.21
CA GLY A 165 6.95 -27.73 -12.57
C GLY A 165 7.90 -27.90 -11.39
N LYS A 166 8.61 -26.84 -10.97
CA LYS A 166 9.50 -26.90 -9.81
C LYS A 166 8.70 -26.58 -8.56
N SER A 167 8.97 -27.36 -7.53
CA SER A 167 8.53 -27.08 -6.18
C SER A 167 9.70 -27.22 -5.22
N ARG A 168 9.61 -26.52 -4.09
CA ARG A 168 10.56 -26.68 -2.99
C ARG A 168 9.81 -26.91 -1.70
N VAL A 169 10.51 -27.52 -0.76
CA VAL A 169 10.07 -27.68 0.62
C VAL A 169 10.66 -26.52 1.41
N ARG A 170 9.81 -25.73 2.05
CA ARG A 170 10.26 -24.79 3.08
C ARG A 170 10.34 -25.56 4.41
N GLU A 171 11.49 -25.48 5.06
CA GLU A 171 11.66 -25.95 6.44
C GLU A 171 11.12 -24.86 7.39
N ASP A 172 10.47 -25.25 8.48
CA ASP A 172 10.05 -24.29 9.50
C ASP A 172 11.26 -23.55 10.10
N GLU A 173 11.06 -22.31 10.55
CA GLU A 173 12.13 -21.45 11.07
C GLU A 173 12.80 -22.02 12.34
N ASP A 174 12.18 -23.03 12.96
CA ASP A 174 12.62 -23.68 14.19
C ASP A 174 13.51 -24.92 13.96
N GLY A 175 13.73 -25.35 12.72
CA GLY A 175 14.64 -26.45 12.37
C GLY A 175 14.27 -27.79 12.99
N ASN A 176 13.00 -27.99 13.37
CA ASN A 176 12.53 -29.22 13.99
C ASN A 176 11.86 -30.10 12.94
N GLU A 177 12.47 -31.26 12.65
CA GLU A 177 12.09 -32.27 11.63
C GLU A 177 10.62 -32.80 11.65
N ALA A 178 9.73 -32.30 12.52
CA ALA A 178 8.43 -32.91 12.78
C ALA A 178 7.19 -32.08 12.40
N ARG A 179 7.28 -30.89 11.79
CA ARG A 179 6.10 -30.11 11.41
C ARG A 179 6.09 -29.68 9.93
N ALA A 180 4.88 -29.52 9.41
CA ALA A 180 4.47 -29.56 8.01
C ALA A 180 5.50 -29.05 6.98
N THR A 181 6.00 -29.97 6.15
CA THR A 181 6.62 -29.65 4.86
C THR A 181 5.61 -28.87 4.02
N VAL A 182 5.86 -27.58 3.79
CA VAL A 182 5.00 -26.81 2.88
C VAL A 182 5.58 -26.81 1.48
N LEU A 183 4.72 -27.12 0.50
CA LEU A 183 5.09 -27.23 -0.90
C LEU A 183 4.89 -25.87 -1.57
N GLU A 184 5.99 -25.20 -1.88
CA GLU A 184 5.97 -23.95 -2.65
C GLU A 184 6.19 -24.24 -4.14
N TYR A 185 5.49 -23.51 -5.00
CA TYR A 185 5.59 -23.54 -6.44
C TYR A 185 6.32 -22.30 -6.96
N GLN A 186 7.21 -22.50 -7.93
CA GLN A 186 7.90 -21.39 -8.59
C GLN A 186 7.05 -20.83 -9.72
N PHE A 187 6.89 -19.51 -9.74
CA PHE A 187 6.27 -18.73 -10.81
C PHE A 187 7.30 -17.82 -11.47
N LEU A 188 7.21 -17.73 -12.80
CA LEU A 188 8.06 -16.85 -13.61
C LEU A 188 7.19 -15.97 -14.48
N LEU A 189 7.52 -14.68 -14.58
CA LEU A 189 6.87 -13.79 -15.53
C LEU A 189 7.27 -14.18 -16.96
N LYS A 190 6.28 -14.48 -17.80
CA LYS A 190 6.49 -15.02 -19.15
C LYS A 190 7.30 -14.06 -20.01
N ASN A 191 8.38 -14.56 -20.59
CA ASN A 191 9.26 -13.81 -21.50
C ASN A 191 9.83 -12.51 -20.89
N VAL A 192 9.91 -12.41 -19.55
CA VAL A 192 10.54 -11.27 -18.87
C VAL A 192 11.57 -11.84 -17.92
N MET A 193 12.82 -11.94 -18.37
CA MET A 193 13.84 -12.62 -17.55
C MET A 193 14.55 -11.69 -16.57
N GLU A 194 14.30 -10.39 -16.70
CA GLU A 194 14.70 -9.43 -15.70
C GLU A 194 13.78 -9.49 -14.48
N ALA A 195 12.55 -9.99 -14.62
CA ALA A 195 11.62 -10.12 -13.50
C ALA A 195 12.04 -11.22 -12.52
N ASP A 196 11.76 -10.96 -11.25
CA ASP A 196 12.05 -11.91 -10.22
C ASP A 196 11.16 -13.15 -10.28
N GLU A 197 11.65 -14.24 -9.71
CA GLU A 197 10.86 -15.46 -9.52
C GLU A 197 10.09 -15.41 -8.21
N ILE A 198 8.80 -15.73 -8.26
CA ILE A 198 7.97 -15.84 -7.05
C ILE A 198 7.92 -17.31 -6.65
N TRP A 199 8.04 -17.59 -5.35
CA TRP A 199 7.81 -18.92 -4.78
C TRP A 199 6.66 -18.83 -3.81
N ASP A 200 5.59 -19.58 -4.07
CA ASP A 200 4.37 -19.47 -3.29
C ASP A 200 3.66 -20.82 -3.11
N GLU A 201 2.95 -20.98 -2.01
CA GLU A 201 2.22 -22.20 -1.64
C GLU A 201 0.92 -22.34 -2.45
N VAL A 202 0.44 -21.23 -2.99
CA VAL A 202 -0.76 -21.16 -3.82
C VAL A 202 -0.52 -21.59 -5.26
N ASP A 203 -1.58 -22.13 -5.87
CA ASP A 203 -1.59 -22.50 -7.29
C ASP A 203 -1.88 -21.31 -8.22
N ASN A 204 -2.29 -20.18 -7.65
CA ASN A 204 -2.67 -18.95 -8.31
C ASN A 204 -2.10 -17.75 -7.54
N LEU A 205 -1.27 -16.93 -8.18
CA LEU A 205 -0.59 -15.79 -7.53
C LEU A 205 -1.52 -14.67 -7.08
N CYS A 206 -2.75 -14.62 -7.59
CA CYS A 206 -3.76 -13.67 -7.17
C CYS A 206 -4.64 -14.21 -6.04
N GLN A 207 -4.27 -15.33 -5.42
CA GLN A 207 -4.95 -15.91 -4.26
C GLN A 207 -4.00 -15.97 -3.08
N GLU A 208 -4.53 -15.85 -1.88
CA GLU A 208 -3.76 -16.06 -0.66
C GLU A 208 -3.92 -17.49 -0.15
N THR A 209 -2.98 -17.90 0.68
CA THR A 209 -3.04 -19.18 1.40
C THR A 209 -4.19 -19.18 2.42
N GLU A 210 -4.47 -18.01 3.01
CA GLU A 210 -5.55 -17.83 3.95
C GLU A 210 -6.92 -17.82 3.27
N LYS A 211 -7.91 -18.27 4.04
CA LYS A 211 -9.29 -18.42 3.60
C LYS A 211 -10.19 -17.66 4.54
N ASP A 212 -11.25 -17.11 3.98
CA ASP A 212 -12.30 -16.47 4.76
C ASP A 212 -13.06 -17.49 5.63
N GLU A 213 -14.00 -16.97 6.43
CA GLU A 213 -14.87 -17.77 7.30
C GLU A 213 -15.72 -18.82 6.55
N HIS A 214 -15.87 -18.70 5.23
CA HIS A 214 -16.58 -19.64 4.36
C HIS A 214 -15.64 -20.67 3.70
N GLY A 215 -14.33 -20.52 3.88
CA GLY A 215 -13.32 -21.38 3.29
C GLY A 215 -12.93 -20.99 1.85
N ASP A 216 -13.37 -19.83 1.38
CA ASP A 216 -12.98 -19.26 0.10
C ASP A 216 -11.64 -18.52 0.23
N PRO A 217 -10.69 -18.68 -0.71
CA PRO A 217 -9.39 -18.03 -0.61
C PRO A 217 -9.53 -16.52 -0.72
N TYR A 218 -8.76 -15.78 0.08
CA TYR A 218 -8.60 -14.35 -0.16
C TYR A 218 -7.95 -14.11 -1.52
N VAL A 219 -8.26 -12.96 -2.11
CA VAL A 219 -7.83 -12.61 -3.46
C VAL A 219 -7.05 -11.31 -3.38
N LEU A 220 -5.88 -11.28 -4.00
CA LEU A 220 -5.04 -10.09 -4.07
C LEU A 220 -5.62 -9.07 -5.05
N ALA A 221 -5.42 -7.78 -4.77
CA ALA A 221 -5.87 -6.71 -5.68
C ALA A 221 -4.81 -6.48 -6.77
N ALA A 222 -3.57 -6.42 -6.34
CA ALA A 222 -2.41 -6.37 -7.19
C ALA A 222 -1.23 -7.01 -6.45
N PHE A 223 -0.04 -6.98 -7.02
CA PHE A 223 1.20 -7.17 -6.29
C PHE A 223 2.35 -6.58 -7.11
N THR A 224 3.43 -6.22 -6.43
CA THR A 224 4.64 -5.66 -7.03
C THR A 224 5.81 -6.61 -6.86
N THR A 225 6.52 -6.85 -7.95
CA THR A 225 7.79 -7.59 -7.96
C THR A 225 8.90 -6.73 -8.52
N GLU A 226 10.13 -7.00 -8.10
CA GLU A 226 11.31 -6.30 -8.61
C GLU A 226 11.95 -7.05 -9.77
N SER A 227 12.91 -6.41 -10.40
CA SER A 227 13.86 -7.07 -11.29
C SER A 227 15.04 -7.64 -10.51
N VAL A 228 15.65 -8.70 -11.03
CA VAL A 228 16.82 -9.40 -10.46
C VAL A 228 18.08 -8.53 -10.33
N ASN A 229 18.05 -7.31 -10.86
CA ASN A 229 19.09 -6.27 -10.78
C ASN A 229 18.57 -4.95 -10.18
N ASN A 230 17.36 -4.95 -9.61
CA ASN A 230 16.70 -3.82 -8.93
C ASN A 230 16.63 -2.53 -9.76
N ASN A 231 16.60 -2.63 -11.10
CA ASN A 231 16.56 -1.45 -11.98
C ASN A 231 15.17 -1.17 -12.56
N LYS A 232 14.24 -2.10 -12.37
CA LYS A 232 12.88 -2.10 -12.89
C LYS A 232 11.95 -2.85 -11.93
N ASP A 233 10.70 -2.43 -11.83
CA ASP A 233 9.66 -3.12 -11.07
C ASP A 233 8.52 -3.58 -11.99
N PHE A 234 7.74 -4.55 -11.54
CA PHE A 234 6.62 -5.14 -12.29
C PHE A 234 5.40 -5.16 -11.38
N VAL A 235 4.32 -4.51 -11.80
CA VAL A 235 3.05 -4.51 -11.08
C VAL A 235 2.09 -5.43 -11.83
N THR A 236 1.50 -6.40 -11.13
CA THR A 236 0.43 -7.25 -11.67
C THR A 236 -0.86 -6.91 -10.97
N ILE A 237 -1.89 -6.52 -11.72
CA ILE A 237 -3.23 -6.26 -11.21
C ILE A 237 -4.04 -7.54 -11.38
N CYS A 238 -4.72 -8.01 -10.33
CA CYS A 238 -5.47 -9.25 -10.37
C CYS A 238 -6.82 -9.08 -11.07
N ASP A 239 -7.33 -10.15 -11.69
CA ASP A 239 -8.51 -10.08 -12.56
C ASP A 239 -9.77 -9.60 -11.80
N ASN A 240 -9.94 -10.01 -10.54
CA ASN A 240 -11.13 -9.66 -9.73
C ASN A 240 -11.19 -8.16 -9.42
N SER A 241 -10.05 -7.49 -9.30
CA SER A 241 -9.97 -6.08 -8.88
C SER A 241 -10.61 -5.12 -9.87
N TRP A 242 -10.62 -5.48 -11.15
CA TRP A 242 -11.23 -4.65 -12.20
C TRP A 242 -12.73 -4.46 -12.01
N ASP A 243 -13.40 -5.49 -11.49
CA ASP A 243 -14.84 -5.46 -11.25
C ASP A 243 -15.16 -4.81 -9.88
N ASP A 244 -14.23 -4.90 -8.91
CA ASP A 244 -14.38 -4.33 -7.56
C ASP A 244 -14.06 -2.83 -7.48
N TRP A 245 -13.39 -2.27 -8.50
CA TRP A 245 -13.05 -0.86 -8.58
C TRP A 245 -14.22 0.02 -9.05
N GLU A 246 -15.10 0.33 -8.10
CA GLU A 246 -16.33 1.08 -8.33
C GLU A 246 -16.14 2.61 -8.39
N TYR A 247 -15.08 3.15 -7.78
CA TYR A 247 -14.93 4.59 -7.56
C TYR A 247 -13.55 5.13 -7.97
N GLN A 248 -13.48 6.47 -8.06
CA GLN A 248 -12.22 7.21 -8.21
C GLN A 248 -12.09 8.18 -7.03
N LEU A 249 -11.04 8.04 -6.22
CA LEU A 249 -10.91 8.80 -4.97
C LEU A 249 -11.03 10.34 -5.14
N PRO A 250 -10.44 10.98 -6.17
CA PRO A 250 -10.58 12.44 -6.34
C PRO A 250 -12.02 12.89 -6.60
N SER A 251 -12.84 12.06 -7.25
CA SER A 251 -14.23 12.39 -7.55
C SER A 251 -15.12 12.38 -6.30
N LYS A 252 -14.88 11.43 -5.39
CA LYS A 252 -15.55 11.33 -4.08
C LYS A 252 -15.16 12.49 -3.17
N LYS A 253 -13.89 12.89 -3.18
CA LYS A 253 -13.39 14.09 -2.48
C LYS A 253 -14.09 15.38 -2.93
N ALA A 254 -14.36 15.54 -4.23
CA ALA A 254 -15.07 16.70 -4.76
C ALA A 254 -16.53 16.81 -4.27
N GLY A 255 -17.13 15.69 -3.85
CA GLY A 255 -18.46 15.65 -3.23
C GLY A 255 -18.54 16.11 -1.77
N ALA A 256 -17.41 16.42 -1.13
CA ALA A 256 -17.27 16.72 0.31
C ALA A 256 -17.80 15.59 1.22
N LEU A 257 -17.90 15.83 2.54
CA LEU A 257 -18.37 14.86 3.55
C LEU A 257 -19.70 14.19 3.17
N ALA A 258 -20.55 14.86 2.37
CA ALA A 258 -21.81 14.31 1.90
C ALA A 258 -21.64 13.12 0.94
N GLY A 259 -20.57 13.09 0.15
CA GLY A 259 -20.22 11.97 -0.74
C GLY A 259 -19.57 10.77 -0.03
N LEU A 260 -19.30 10.88 1.28
CA LEU A 260 -18.73 9.85 2.14
C LEU A 260 -19.69 9.40 3.25
N LYS A 261 -20.88 9.99 3.33
CA LYS A 261 -21.85 9.67 4.37
C LYS A 261 -22.44 8.28 4.15
N GLY A 262 -22.12 7.36 5.04
CA GLY A 262 -22.64 5.99 5.03
C GLY A 262 -21.74 4.97 4.34
N GLU A 263 -20.55 5.37 3.91
CA GLU A 263 -19.51 4.48 3.38
C GLU A 263 -18.41 4.34 4.45
N PHE A 264 -17.89 3.13 4.66
CA PHE A 264 -16.70 2.93 5.48
C PHE A 264 -15.46 3.36 4.68
N LEU A 265 -14.47 3.93 5.36
CA LEU A 265 -13.25 4.39 4.69
C LEU A 265 -12.52 3.23 4.01
N ASP A 266 -12.41 2.10 4.71
CA ASP A 266 -11.72 0.93 4.16
C ASP A 266 -12.43 0.39 2.92
N ASP A 267 -13.78 0.38 2.89
CA ASP A 267 -14.55 -0.01 1.69
C ASP A 267 -14.27 0.93 0.51
N LEU A 268 -14.23 2.24 0.76
CA LEU A 268 -13.92 3.22 -0.27
C LEU A 268 -12.51 3.01 -0.83
N LEU A 269 -11.54 2.76 0.05
CA LEU A 269 -10.15 2.53 -0.34
C LEU A 269 -10.03 1.21 -1.11
N SER A 270 -10.62 0.11 -0.63
CA SER A 270 -10.58 -1.19 -1.30
C SER A 270 -11.27 -1.19 -2.67
N SER A 271 -12.31 -0.38 -2.83
CA SER A 271 -13.03 -0.22 -4.10
C SER A 271 -12.47 0.91 -4.98
N SER A 272 -11.23 1.34 -4.73
CA SER A 272 -10.56 2.36 -5.53
C SER A 272 -9.22 1.88 -6.11
N PRO A 273 -8.99 2.05 -7.41
CA PRO A 273 -7.71 1.71 -8.00
C PRO A 273 -6.60 2.64 -7.51
N GLU A 274 -6.90 3.87 -7.11
CA GLU A 274 -5.87 4.78 -6.63
C GLU A 274 -5.22 4.31 -5.33
N ALA A 275 -5.99 3.74 -4.40
CA ALA A 275 -5.44 3.18 -3.17
C ALA A 275 -4.51 1.99 -3.47
N THR A 276 -4.95 1.06 -4.32
CA THR A 276 -4.12 -0.09 -4.75
C THR A 276 -2.84 0.38 -5.43
N PHE A 277 -2.92 1.27 -6.42
CA PHE A 277 -1.72 1.76 -7.09
C PHE A 277 -0.81 2.55 -6.15
N LEU A 278 -1.38 3.36 -5.25
CA LEU A 278 -0.58 4.08 -4.27
C LEU A 278 0.24 3.11 -3.42
N HIS A 279 -0.40 2.05 -2.91
CA HIS A 279 0.22 0.96 -2.16
C HIS A 279 1.32 0.27 -2.96
N GLU A 280 0.99 -0.31 -4.10
CA GLU A 280 1.90 -1.10 -4.93
C GLU A 280 3.16 -0.31 -5.32
N LEU A 281 2.99 0.95 -5.68
CA LEU A 281 4.10 1.80 -6.09
C LEU A 281 5.04 2.13 -4.92
N THR A 282 4.63 1.99 -3.66
CA THR A 282 5.54 2.15 -2.51
C THR A 282 6.55 1.00 -2.37
N HIS A 283 6.26 -0.16 -2.96
CA HIS A 283 7.18 -1.29 -3.05
C HIS A 283 8.19 -1.15 -4.20
N ALA A 284 8.05 -0.14 -5.06
CA ALA A 284 8.91 0.04 -6.24
C ALA A 284 10.35 0.41 -5.86
N LYS A 285 11.23 -0.59 -5.82
CA LYS A 285 12.64 -0.43 -5.44
C LYS A 285 13.43 0.40 -6.43
N SER A 286 13.03 0.43 -7.70
CA SER A 286 13.64 1.31 -8.71
C SER A 286 13.58 2.79 -8.30
N VAL A 287 12.59 3.17 -7.47
CA VAL A 287 12.41 4.54 -6.97
C VAL A 287 12.88 4.71 -5.54
N PHE A 288 12.50 3.79 -4.64
CA PHE A 288 12.72 3.97 -3.21
C PHE A 288 14.00 3.30 -2.69
N GLY A 289 14.61 2.41 -3.48
CA GLY A 289 15.77 1.62 -3.06
C GLY A 289 15.48 0.85 -1.77
N ASP A 290 16.42 0.86 -0.84
CA ASP A 290 16.26 0.23 0.49
C ASP A 290 15.24 0.96 1.40
N ASN A 291 14.61 2.04 0.93
CA ASN A 291 13.55 2.76 1.66
C ASN A 291 12.16 2.52 1.03
N LEU A 292 12.00 1.46 0.24
CA LEU A 292 10.68 0.97 -0.13
C LEU A 292 9.88 0.60 1.12
N MET A 293 8.56 0.57 0.98
CA MET A 293 7.69 0.15 2.07
C MET A 293 7.44 -1.35 2.02
N ASP A 294 7.17 -1.94 3.17
CA ASP A 294 6.90 -3.35 3.38
C ASP A 294 5.41 -3.54 3.72
N ASP A 295 4.93 -4.76 3.55
CA ASP A 295 3.66 -5.21 4.14
C ASP A 295 3.95 -5.82 5.49
N ILE A 296 3.68 -5.07 6.55
CA ILE A 296 4.15 -5.42 7.89
C ILE A 296 3.18 -6.39 8.56
N GLU A 297 3.58 -7.65 8.62
CA GLU A 297 3.01 -8.68 9.50
C GLU A 297 3.37 -8.38 10.97
N PHE A 298 2.40 -8.50 11.87
CA PHE A 298 2.58 -8.30 13.30
C PHE A 298 1.53 -9.07 14.11
N LYS A 299 1.87 -9.36 15.37
CA LYS A 299 0.97 -10.11 16.24
C LYS A 299 -0.09 -9.23 16.87
N VAL A 300 -1.34 -9.63 16.80
CA VAL A 300 -2.47 -8.99 17.49
C VAL A 300 -3.05 -10.00 18.47
N ASN A 301 -3.51 -9.54 19.63
CA ASN A 301 -4.29 -10.38 20.53
C ASN A 301 -5.75 -10.28 20.13
N ASP A 302 -6.38 -11.41 19.86
CA ASP A 302 -7.82 -11.46 19.66
C ASP A 302 -8.59 -11.23 20.98
N ASP A 303 -9.93 -11.24 20.91
CA ASP A 303 -10.81 -11.08 22.08
C ASP A 303 -10.65 -12.20 23.13
N GLU A 304 -10.03 -13.33 22.76
CA GLU A 304 -9.73 -14.46 23.63
C GLU A 304 -8.29 -14.42 24.20
N ASN A 305 -7.50 -13.41 23.83
CA ASN A 305 -6.05 -13.27 24.08
C ASN A 305 -5.19 -14.36 23.42
N GLU A 306 -5.65 -14.90 22.30
CA GLU A 306 -4.80 -15.68 21.41
C GLU A 306 -4.03 -14.72 20.48
N GLU A 307 -2.72 -14.95 20.31
CA GLU A 307 -1.91 -14.17 19.37
C GLU A 307 -2.15 -14.69 17.95
N THR A 308 -2.78 -13.88 17.12
CA THR A 308 -2.84 -14.09 15.66
C THR A 308 -1.81 -13.20 14.97
N GLU A 309 -1.27 -13.66 13.86
CA GLU A 309 -0.42 -12.85 12.99
C GLU A 309 -1.34 -12.17 11.96
N GLU A 310 -1.32 -10.85 11.94
CA GLU A 310 -2.13 -10.02 11.05
C GLU A 310 -1.19 -9.14 10.24
N THR A 311 -1.58 -8.72 9.03
CA THR A 311 -0.85 -7.66 8.32
C THR A 311 -1.50 -6.31 8.51
N ALA A 312 -0.68 -5.28 8.61
CA ALA A 312 -1.11 -3.90 8.84
C ALA A 312 -1.81 -3.28 7.61
N TYR A 313 -2.98 -3.82 7.26
CA TYR A 313 -3.90 -3.28 6.27
C TYR A 313 -5.15 -2.75 6.93
N LYS A 314 -5.81 -1.81 6.24
CA LYS A 314 -6.99 -1.08 6.76
C LYS A 314 -6.64 -0.23 7.98
N PHE A 315 -7.52 0.71 8.30
CA PHE A 315 -7.25 1.68 9.35
C PHE A 315 -6.99 1.02 10.71
N GLU A 316 -7.72 -0.04 11.04
CA GLU A 316 -7.64 -0.69 12.35
C GLU A 316 -6.29 -1.38 12.59
N MET A 317 -5.80 -2.19 11.66
CA MET A 317 -4.50 -2.87 11.86
C MET A 317 -3.34 -1.90 11.76
N CYS A 318 -3.41 -0.87 10.90
CA CYS A 318 -2.46 0.25 10.89
C CYS A 318 -2.40 0.93 12.28
N HIS A 319 -3.57 1.20 12.87
CA HIS A 319 -3.67 1.80 14.19
C HIS A 319 -3.10 0.89 15.30
N GLU A 320 -3.34 -0.41 15.25
CA GLU A 320 -2.77 -1.36 16.21
C GLU A 320 -1.24 -1.48 16.07
N LEU A 321 -0.71 -1.50 14.84
CA LEU A 321 0.72 -1.45 14.59
C LEU A 321 1.34 -0.18 15.22
N ALA A 322 0.71 0.96 15.01
CA ALA A 322 1.15 2.24 15.57
C ALA A 322 1.12 2.28 17.10
N LYS A 323 0.14 1.61 17.74
CA LYS A 323 0.09 1.46 19.20
C LYS A 323 1.24 0.61 19.74
N GLN A 324 1.56 -0.51 19.09
CA GLN A 324 2.66 -1.36 19.52
C GLN A 324 4.01 -0.63 19.47
N ASP A 325 4.14 0.30 18.53
CA ASP A 325 5.35 1.09 18.33
C ASP A 325 5.31 2.46 19.04
N GLU A 326 4.30 2.76 19.87
CA GLU A 326 4.15 4.06 20.55
C GLU A 326 5.38 4.41 21.39
N SER A 327 6.02 3.42 22.01
CA SER A 327 7.22 3.59 22.84
C SER A 327 8.53 3.74 22.03
N LYS A 328 8.49 3.56 20.71
CA LYS A 328 9.67 3.62 19.85
C LYS A 328 10.00 5.08 19.52
N THR A 329 11.25 5.45 19.78
CA THR A 329 11.75 6.82 19.56
C THR A 329 12.72 6.92 18.38
N GLU A 330 13.34 5.81 17.98
CA GLU A 330 14.18 5.75 16.79
C GLU A 330 13.30 5.49 15.56
N THR A 331 13.33 6.39 14.57
CA THR A 331 12.51 6.30 13.34
C THR A 331 12.72 5.00 12.58
N SER A 332 13.93 4.43 12.59
CA SER A 332 14.23 3.13 11.96
C SER A 332 13.53 1.94 12.62
N GLN A 333 13.04 2.10 13.85
CA GLN A 333 12.32 1.06 14.60
C GLN A 333 10.80 1.23 14.55
N ILE A 334 10.29 2.29 13.93
CA ILE A 334 8.86 2.61 13.86
C ILE A 334 8.31 2.00 12.57
N ARG A 335 7.69 0.84 12.70
CA ARG A 335 7.13 0.05 11.59
C ARG A 335 6.11 0.83 10.76
N PRO A 336 5.19 1.64 11.32
CA PRO A 336 4.25 2.44 10.53
C PRO A 336 4.92 3.38 9.50
N LEU A 337 6.16 3.83 9.73
CA LEU A 337 6.88 4.68 8.76
C LEU A 337 7.38 3.91 7.53
N ARG A 338 7.33 2.58 7.59
CA ARG A 338 7.76 1.66 6.54
C ARG A 338 6.63 0.78 6.03
N ASN A 339 5.41 0.92 6.55
CA ASN A 339 4.28 0.11 6.11
C ASN A 339 3.57 0.75 4.90
N ALA A 340 3.35 -0.03 3.85
CA ALA A 340 2.69 0.45 2.64
C ALA A 340 1.19 0.74 2.88
N GLY A 341 0.55 0.01 3.81
CA GLY A 341 -0.83 0.26 4.24
C GLY A 341 -1.03 1.65 4.86
N GLU A 342 -0.07 2.14 5.64
CA GLU A 342 -0.15 3.45 6.32
C GLU A 342 -0.20 4.63 5.36
N ILE A 343 0.47 4.51 4.20
CA ILE A 343 0.47 5.56 3.17
C ILE A 343 -0.92 5.73 2.57
N ILE A 344 -1.66 4.63 2.38
CA ILE A 344 -3.03 4.67 1.87
C ILE A 344 -3.93 5.44 2.85
N GLN A 345 -3.82 5.13 4.14
CA GLN A 345 -4.67 5.73 5.18
C GLN A 345 -4.37 7.22 5.42
N THR A 346 -3.14 7.66 5.14
CA THR A 346 -2.69 9.04 5.39
C THR A 346 -2.90 9.98 4.20
N SER A 347 -3.02 9.44 2.98
CA SER A 347 -3.05 10.22 1.72
C SER A 347 -4.46 10.56 1.25
#